data_AF-A0A2G7GT60-F1
#
_entry.id   AF-A0A2G7GT60-F1
#
_cell.length_a   1.000
_cell.length_b   1.000
_cell.length_c   1.000
_cell.angle_alpha   90.00
_cell.angle_beta   90.00
_cell.angle_gamma   90.00
#
_symmetry.space_group_name_H-M   'P 1'
#
loop_
_entity.id
_entity.type
_entity.pdbx_description
1 polymer ?
#
loop_
_entity_poly.entity_id
_entity_poly.type
_entity_poly.pdbx_seq_one_letter_code
_entity_poly.pdbx_strand_id
1 'polypeptide(L)'
;MKKTLLTLFLFTAATSVFAQDAVNYQLPPKAIADLLLASPTPTVSLDSKAEWMLLSTRNSYPSVEELAMPEFRIAGLRINLIISLQADRHLLTILH
;
A
#
# COMPACT_ATOMS: atom_id res chain seq x y z
N MET A 1 53.97 -17.65 -19.74
CA MET A 1 53.60 -16.27 -20.16
C MET A 1 52.22 -16.19 -20.81
N LYS A 2 51.85 -17.07 -21.76
CA LYS A 2 50.52 -17.05 -22.41
C LYS A 2 49.37 -17.36 -21.45
N LYS A 3 49.55 -18.35 -20.55
CA LYS A 3 48.55 -18.75 -19.54
C LYS A 3 48.28 -17.66 -18.50
N THR A 4 49.33 -16.98 -18.03
CA THR A 4 49.22 -15.87 -17.07
C THR A 4 48.52 -14.64 -17.67
N LEU A 5 48.76 -14.36 -18.96
CA LEU A 5 48.03 -13.31 -19.69
C LEU A 5 46.55 -13.64 -19.85
N LEU A 6 46.21 -14.89 -20.15
CA LEU A 6 44.82 -15.35 -20.27
C LEU A 6 44.07 -15.18 -18.95
N THR A 7 44.68 -15.58 -17.82
CA THR A 7 44.06 -15.45 -16.49
C THR A 7 43.82 -14.00 -16.11
N LEU A 8 44.76 -13.11 -16.42
CA LEU A 8 44.61 -11.68 -16.13
C LEU A 8 43.49 -11.05 -16.97
N PHE A 9 43.41 -11.40 -18.25
CA PHE A 9 42.34 -10.94 -19.15
C PHE A 9 40.96 -11.42 -18.69
N LEU A 10 40.86 -12.68 -18.26
CA LEU A 10 39.60 -13.24 -17.77
C LEU A 10 39.14 -12.57 -16.47
N PHE A 11 40.08 -12.20 -15.60
CA PHE A 11 39.77 -11.50 -14.35
C PHE A 11 39.26 -10.08 -14.57
N THR A 12 39.82 -9.35 -15.54
CA THR A 12 39.33 -8.02 -15.94
C THR A 12 37.99 -8.05 -16.68
N ALA A 13 37.68 -9.12 -17.41
CA ALA A 13 36.38 -9.28 -18.06
C ALA A 13 35.25 -9.59 -17.06
N ALA A 14 35.57 -10.22 -15.93
CA ALA A 14 34.58 -10.56 -14.91
C ALA A 14 34.08 -9.35 -14.10
N THR A 15 34.87 -8.27 -14.00
CA THR A 15 34.47 -7.06 -13.26
C THR A 15 33.54 -6.13 -14.05
N SER A 16 33.34 -6.38 -15.34
CA SER A 16 32.55 -5.53 -16.25
C SER A 16 31.07 -5.92 -16.35
N VAL A 17 30.64 -6.97 -15.64
CA VAL A 17 29.26 -7.47 -15.70
C VAL A 17 28.43 -6.85 -14.58
N PHE A 18 27.54 -5.92 -14.95
CA PHE A 18 26.50 -5.41 -14.06
C PHE A 18 25.28 -6.33 -14.10
N ALA A 19 25.31 -7.39 -13.30
CA ALA A 19 24.19 -8.36 -13.16
C ALA A 19 23.10 -7.91 -12.16
N GLN A 20 23.15 -6.66 -11.69
CA GLN A 20 22.16 -6.13 -10.75
C GLN A 20 20.94 -5.66 -11.56
N ASP A 21 20.04 -6.60 -11.84
CA ASP A 21 18.72 -6.25 -12.37
C ASP A 21 18.02 -5.28 -11.40
N ALA A 22 17.44 -4.23 -11.98
CA ALA A 22 16.76 -3.10 -11.36
C ALA A 22 16.82 -3.02 -9.81
N VAL A 23 17.86 -2.37 -9.30
CA VAL A 23 18.05 -2.10 -7.85
C VAL A 23 16.94 -1.18 -7.28
N ASN A 24 16.20 -0.47 -8.13
CA ASN A 24 15.15 0.44 -7.70
C ASN A 24 13.77 -0.23 -7.63
N TYR A 25 12.99 0.18 -6.63
CA TYR A 25 11.60 -0.21 -6.49
C TYR A 25 10.83 0.10 -7.77
N GLN A 26 10.29 -0.94 -8.40
CA GLN A 26 9.48 -0.80 -9.60
C GLN A 26 8.01 -0.77 -9.21
N LEU A 27 7.31 0.23 -9.72
CA LEU A 27 5.86 0.24 -9.67
C LEU A 27 5.31 -0.69 -10.75
N PRO A 28 4.21 -1.41 -10.49
CA PRO A 28 3.54 -2.19 -11.51
C PRO A 28 3.04 -1.26 -12.64
N PRO A 29 2.79 -1.80 -13.84
CA PRO A 29 2.18 -1.04 -14.93
C PRO A 29 0.91 -0.31 -14.46
N LYS A 30 0.69 0.89 -14.98
CA LYS A 30 -0.37 1.81 -14.53
C LYS A 30 -1.74 1.14 -14.40
N ALA A 31 -2.15 0.31 -15.36
CA ALA A 31 -3.43 -0.38 -15.32
C ALA A 31 -3.59 -1.28 -14.07
N ILE A 32 -2.52 -1.95 -13.63
CA ILE A 32 -2.54 -2.80 -12.44
C ILE A 32 -2.52 -1.94 -11.17
N ALA A 33 -1.72 -0.87 -11.16
CA ALA A 33 -1.70 0.07 -10.04
C ALA A 33 -3.08 0.72 -9.83
N ASP A 34 -3.72 1.18 -10.91
CA ASP A 34 -5.02 1.84 -10.88
C ASP A 34 -6.13 0.87 -10.39
N LEU A 35 -6.09 -0.40 -10.80
CA LEU A 35 -7.03 -1.41 -10.31
C LEU A 35 -6.89 -1.64 -8.80
N LEU A 36 -5.66 -1.65 -8.30
CA LEU A 36 -5.37 -1.91 -6.89
C LEU A 36 -5.72 -0.73 -5.99
N LEU A 37 -5.43 0.49 -6.45
CA LEU A 37 -5.62 1.74 -5.72
C LEU A 37 -7.02 2.34 -5.90
N ALA A 38 -7.88 1.71 -6.70
CA ALA A 38 -9.26 2.15 -6.86
C ALA A 38 -10.01 2.11 -5.52
N SER A 39 -10.77 3.17 -5.24
CA SER A 39 -11.60 3.22 -4.04
C SER A 39 -12.64 2.08 -4.06
N PRO A 40 -12.76 1.30 -2.99
CA PRO A 40 -13.74 0.22 -2.93
C PRO A 40 -15.16 0.79 -2.92
N THR A 41 -16.10 0.05 -3.51
CA THR A 41 -17.52 0.41 -3.48
C THR A 41 -18.01 0.51 -2.04
N PRO A 42 -18.73 1.58 -1.66
CA PRO A 42 -19.31 1.71 -0.33
C PRO A 42 -20.27 0.55 -0.02
N THR A 43 -20.27 0.11 1.24
CA THR A 43 -21.27 -0.84 1.73
C THR A 43 -22.56 -0.10 2.04
N VAL A 44 -23.69 -0.66 1.60
CA VAL A 44 -25.02 -0.11 1.85
C VAL A 44 -25.75 -0.97 2.87
N SER A 45 -26.32 -0.35 3.89
CA SER A 45 -27.31 -0.99 4.76
C SER A 45 -28.60 -0.16 4.82
N LEU A 46 -29.73 -0.86 4.85
CA LEU A 46 -31.07 -0.28 4.91
C LEU A 46 -31.74 -0.74 6.21
N ASP A 47 -32.54 0.14 6.81
CA ASP A 47 -33.41 -0.25 7.89
C ASP A 47 -34.59 -1.10 7.39
N SER A 48 -35.29 -1.77 8.31
CA SER A 48 -36.37 -2.70 7.94
C SER A 48 -37.57 -2.01 7.26
N LYS A 49 -37.72 -0.71 7.44
CA LYS A 49 -38.78 0.11 6.84
C LYS A 49 -38.34 0.84 5.56
N ALA A 50 -37.08 0.71 5.17
CA ALA A 50 -36.45 1.46 4.08
C ALA A 50 -36.59 3.01 4.20
N GLU A 51 -36.67 3.51 5.43
CA GLU A 51 -36.69 4.95 5.73
C GLU A 51 -35.26 5.52 5.81
N TRP A 52 -34.28 4.69 6.19
CA TRP A 52 -32.89 5.10 6.36
C TRP A 52 -31.93 4.21 5.57
N MET A 53 -31.02 4.86 4.86
CA MET A 53 -29.91 4.22 4.14
C MET A 53 -28.58 4.72 4.70
N LEU A 54 -27.75 3.77 5.16
CA LEU A 54 -26.39 4.05 5.59
C LEU A 54 -25.40 3.64 4.50
N LEU A 55 -24.55 4.59 4.09
CA LEU A 55 -23.43 4.37 3.17
C LEU A 55 -22.14 4.35 3.97
N SER A 56 -21.49 3.19 4.04
CA SER A 56 -20.25 2.98 4.79
C SER A 56 -19.07 2.81 3.85
N THR A 57 -18.10 3.72 3.90
CA THR A 57 -16.86 3.67 3.11
C THR A 57 -15.71 3.13 3.95
N ARG A 58 -14.74 2.48 3.31
CA ARG A 58 -13.48 2.08 3.94
C ARG A 58 -12.29 2.44 3.06
N ASN A 59 -11.16 2.77 3.67
CA ASN A 59 -9.90 2.93 2.96
C ASN A 59 -9.16 1.58 2.91
N SER A 60 -8.91 1.06 1.71
CA SER A 60 -8.15 -0.19 1.51
C SER A 60 -6.63 0.02 1.50
N TYR A 61 -6.17 1.25 1.30
CA TYR A 61 -4.76 1.62 1.22
C TYR A 61 -4.46 2.84 2.09
N PRO A 62 -4.40 2.69 3.43
CA PRO A 62 -3.92 3.74 4.33
C PRO A 62 -2.45 4.06 4.07
N SER A 63 -2.01 5.26 4.45
CA SER A 63 -0.61 5.66 4.29
C SER A 63 0.30 4.90 5.25
N VAL A 64 1.61 4.88 4.96
CA VAL A 64 2.59 4.22 5.83
C VAL A 64 2.65 4.89 7.20
N GLU A 65 2.51 6.21 7.25
CA GLU A 65 2.47 7.00 8.48
C GLU A 65 1.25 6.63 9.33
N GLU A 66 0.10 6.44 8.70
CA GLU A 66 -1.14 6.02 9.37
C GLU A 66 -1.01 4.61 9.94
N LEU A 67 -0.38 3.68 9.21
CA LEU A 67 -0.10 2.31 9.66
C LEU A 67 0.95 2.24 10.76
N ALA A 68 1.91 3.18 10.78
CA ALA A 68 2.97 3.25 11.79
C ALA A 68 2.50 3.82 13.13
N MET A 69 1.27 4.32 13.21
CA MET A 69 0.71 4.87 14.44
C MET A 69 0.58 3.83 15.55
N PRO A 70 0.72 4.25 16.82
CA PRO A 70 0.53 3.35 17.95
C PRO A 70 -0.93 2.90 18.07
N GLU A 71 -1.13 1.61 18.36
CA GLU A 71 -2.45 1.03 18.57
C GLU A 71 -2.70 0.69 20.04
N PHE A 72 -3.91 0.96 20.51
CA PHE A 72 -4.38 0.56 21.83
C PHE A 72 -4.86 -0.88 21.81
N ARG A 73 -4.46 -1.66 22.82
CA ARG A 73 -4.88 -3.06 22.99
C ARG A 73 -5.87 -3.15 24.13
N ILE A 74 -7.17 -3.12 23.81
CA ILE A 74 -8.26 -3.12 24.80
C ILE A 74 -9.10 -4.38 24.60
N ALA A 75 -9.24 -5.20 25.66
CA ALA A 75 -10.04 -6.43 25.61
C ALA A 75 -9.68 -7.38 24.42
N GLY A 76 -8.40 -7.43 24.03
CA GLY A 76 -7.93 -8.22 22.90
C GLY A 76 -8.13 -7.58 21.51
N LEU A 77 -8.76 -6.42 21.43
CA LEU A 77 -8.92 -5.64 20.20
C LEU A 77 -7.76 -4.66 20.01
N ARG A 78 -7.33 -4.50 18.75
CA ARG A 78 -6.33 -3.50 18.33
C ARG A 78 -7.08 -2.28 17.78
N ILE A 79 -7.05 -1.17 18.50
CA ILE A 79 -7.81 0.05 18.18
C ILE A 79 -6.82 1.18 17.88
N ASN A 80 -6.97 1.81 16.71
CA ASN A 80 -6.29 3.05 16.36
C ASN A 80 -7.32 4.20 16.34
N LEU A 81 -7.17 5.15 17.26
CA LEU A 81 -8.14 6.25 17.44
C LEU A 81 -8.13 7.26 16.28
N ILE A 82 -7.01 7.41 15.56
CA ILE A 82 -6.91 8.40 14.49
C ILE A 82 -7.61 7.88 13.22
N ILE A 83 -7.43 6.59 12.91
CA ILE A 83 -8.10 5.94 11.77
C ILE A 83 -9.63 5.95 11.97
N SER A 84 -10.11 5.65 13.18
CA SER A 84 -11.55 5.67 13.48
C SER A 84 -12.17 7.06 13.35
N LEU A 85 -11.45 8.12 13.74
CA LEU A 85 -11.94 9.51 13.62
C LEU A 85 -11.93 10.01 12.17
N GLN A 86 -11.02 9.51 11.32
CA GLN A 86 -10.99 9.82 9.89
C GLN A 86 -12.22 9.25 9.18
N ALA A 87 -12.67 8.04 9.54
CA ALA A 87 -13.88 7.43 8.99
C ALA A 87 -15.14 8.27 9.28
N ASP A 88 -15.27 8.84 10.48
CA ASP A 88 -16.41 9.69 10.84
C ASP A 88 -16.38 11.07 10.17
N ARG A 89 -15.19 11.61 9.87
CA ARG A 89 -15.07 12.94 9.26
C ARG A 89 -15.68 13.02 7.86
N HIS A 90 -15.69 11.91 7.12
CA HIS A 90 -16.34 11.82 5.82
C HIS A 90 -17.88 11.89 5.92
N LEU A 91 -18.47 11.47 7.03
CA LEU A 91 -19.91 11.60 7.28
C LEU A 91 -20.30 13.05 7.63
N LEU A 92 -19.40 13.80 8.27
CA LEU A 92 -19.64 15.20 8.65
C LEU A 92 -19.54 16.19 7.48
N THR A 93 -19.01 15.78 6.33
CA THR A 93 -18.86 16.65 5.14
C THR A 93 -20.18 16.81 4.35
N ILE A 94 -21.26 16.11 4.74
CA ILE A 94 -22.58 16.17 4.08
C ILE A 94 -23.53 17.20 4.75
N LEU A 95 -23.07 17.95 5.77
CA LEU A 95 -23.89 18.96 6.49
C LEU A 95 -23.44 20.41 6.33
N HIS A 96 -23.05 20.81 5.11
CA HIS A 96 -22.99 22.23 4.69
C HIS A 96 -23.57 22.36 3.28
#